data_AF-A0A1G3KJ08-F1
#
_entry.id   AF-A0A1G3KJ08-F1
#
_cell.length_a   1.000
_cell.length_b   1.000
_cell.length_c   1.000
_cell.angle_alpha   90.00
_cell.angle_beta   90.00
_cell.angle_gamma   90.00
#
_symmetry.space_group_name_H-M   'P 1'
#
loop_
_entity.id
_entity.type
_entity.pdbx_description
1 polymer ?
#
loop_
_entity_poly.entity_id
_entity_poly.type
_entity_poly.pdbx_seq_one_letter_code
_entity_poly.pdbx_strand_id
1 'polypeptide(L)'
;MATLMSRSAVRLPRALPSWLRARGPLPRAVWPQLLVGLLGALLVWQAVRLLWALLTPLSPLGAWQPQAAVIASPAERRALFSSLDPFFRSNVQGPASATVTSAGLTLFGVNLNEATGGGSAIIAGEDGVQNSYAVGDEIAPGLKLAGVAFDHVLLDRGGARESLFLDQSVEAPVANPAAPLPAPTPEIGSASGGASASGEMTPAAIKAGVGFAPRTENGRVTGIVVQPQGDGAAFRAAGLRPGDVIRSVGGRAIGSASDAAALANQLTPGARIALEVERGASVVPVAIFLTKQ
;
A
#
# COMPACT_ATOMS: atom_id res chain seq x y z
N MET A 1 -112.61 -42.63 -29.46
CA MET A 1 -112.09 -43.67 -30.37
C MET A 1 -110.57 -43.63 -30.29
N ALA A 2 -110.00 -44.63 -29.63
CA ALA A 2 -108.56 -44.84 -29.54
C ALA A 2 -108.07 -45.59 -30.79
N THR A 3 -106.96 -45.15 -31.36
CA THR A 3 -106.31 -45.86 -32.47
C THR A 3 -104.83 -46.06 -32.14
N LEU A 4 -104.41 -47.27 -32.49
CA LEU A 4 -103.19 -47.99 -32.13
C LEU A 4 -101.88 -47.38 -32.60
N MET A 5 -100.84 -47.87 -31.91
CA MET A 5 -99.40 -47.76 -32.13
C MET A 5 -98.93 -48.13 -33.55
N SER A 6 -97.80 -47.56 -33.98
CA SER A 6 -96.83 -48.29 -34.83
C SER A 6 -95.41 -47.81 -34.60
N ARG A 7 -94.54 -48.77 -34.26
CA ARG A 7 -93.08 -48.66 -34.16
C ARG A 7 -92.47 -48.36 -35.54
N SER A 8 -91.40 -47.56 -35.61
CA SER A 8 -90.31 -47.86 -36.56
C SER A 8 -89.02 -47.05 -36.37
N ALA A 9 -87.96 -47.83 -36.15
CA ALA A 9 -86.64 -47.75 -36.74
C ALA A 9 -85.80 -46.46 -36.57
N VAL A 10 -84.85 -46.58 -35.65
CA VAL A 10 -83.56 -45.87 -35.62
C VAL A 10 -82.91 -45.88 -37.01
N ARG A 11 -82.68 -44.68 -37.58
CA ARG A 11 -81.68 -44.44 -38.61
C ARG A 11 -80.69 -43.41 -38.08
N LEU A 12 -79.48 -43.86 -37.74
CA LEU A 12 -78.33 -42.99 -37.54
C LEU A 12 -77.86 -42.51 -38.93
N PRO A 13 -77.87 -41.20 -39.24
CA PRO A 13 -77.27 -40.71 -40.46
C PRO A 13 -75.75 -40.78 -40.35
N ARG A 14 -75.14 -41.66 -41.15
CA ARG A 14 -73.74 -41.58 -41.56
C ARG A 14 -73.56 -40.32 -42.40
N ALA A 15 -73.10 -39.24 -41.79
CA ALA A 15 -72.51 -38.13 -42.52
C ALA A 15 -71.47 -37.46 -41.63
N LEU A 16 -70.25 -38.02 -41.63
CA LEU A 16 -69.08 -37.30 -41.14
C LEU A 16 -68.96 -36.00 -41.95
N PRO A 17 -68.85 -34.85 -41.31
CA PRO A 17 -69.00 -33.58 -41.98
C PRO A 17 -67.74 -33.24 -42.81
N SER A 18 -67.96 -32.76 -44.04
CA SER A 18 -66.96 -32.61 -45.11
C SER A 18 -65.85 -31.58 -44.82
N TRP A 19 -65.99 -30.75 -43.79
CA TRP A 19 -65.00 -29.74 -43.36
C TRP A 19 -63.72 -30.32 -42.73
N LEU A 20 -63.71 -31.60 -42.35
CA LEU A 20 -62.48 -32.32 -41.98
C LEU A 20 -61.65 -32.77 -43.19
N ARG A 21 -62.11 -32.52 -44.42
CA ARG A 21 -61.50 -33.00 -45.67
C ARG A 21 -60.98 -31.90 -46.59
N ALA A 22 -60.63 -30.74 -46.04
CA ALA A 22 -59.92 -29.68 -46.77
C ALA A 22 -58.53 -29.43 -46.16
N ARG A 23 -57.61 -30.40 -46.33
CA ARG A 23 -56.18 -30.09 -46.37
C ARG A 23 -55.87 -29.53 -47.76
N GLY A 24 -56.29 -28.30 -48.02
CA GLY A 24 -55.69 -27.50 -49.08
C GLY A 24 -54.25 -27.18 -48.68
N PRO A 25 -53.26 -27.24 -49.57
CA PRO A 25 -51.93 -26.76 -49.25
C PRO A 25 -52.07 -25.29 -48.84
N LEU A 26 -51.64 -24.93 -47.63
CA LEU A 26 -51.45 -23.51 -47.30
C LEU A 26 -50.65 -22.91 -48.48
N PRO A 27 -51.14 -21.83 -49.12
CA PRO A 27 -50.50 -21.34 -50.31
C PRO A 27 -49.04 -21.06 -49.93
N ARG A 28 -48.09 -21.72 -50.58
CA ARG A 28 -46.66 -21.56 -50.31
C ARG A 28 -46.21 -20.09 -50.39
N ALA A 29 -47.05 -19.23 -50.97
CA ALA A 29 -46.94 -17.77 -51.02
C ALA A 29 -47.21 -17.03 -49.69
N VAL A 30 -47.92 -17.62 -48.72
CA VAL A 30 -48.22 -16.97 -47.42
C VAL A 30 -47.03 -17.10 -46.46
N TRP A 31 -46.26 -18.18 -46.59
CA TRP A 31 -45.06 -18.42 -45.78
C TRP A 31 -44.00 -17.30 -45.88
N PRO A 32 -43.58 -16.83 -47.07
CA PRO A 32 -42.63 -15.72 -47.17
C PRO A 32 -43.20 -14.42 -46.60
N GLN A 33 -44.52 -14.16 -46.71
CA GLN A 33 -45.15 -12.96 -46.14
C GLN A 33 -45.13 -12.98 -44.60
N LEU A 34 -45.39 -14.14 -43.99
CA LEU A 34 -45.26 -14.33 -42.55
C LEU A 34 -43.81 -14.19 -42.07
N LEU A 35 -42.85 -14.71 -42.85
CA LEU A 35 -41.43 -14.61 -42.53
C LEU A 35 -40.93 -13.16 -42.61
N VAL A 36 -41.34 -12.40 -43.63
CA VAL A 36 -41.04 -10.96 -43.75
C VAL A 36 -41.69 -10.17 -42.61
N GLY A 37 -42.95 -10.47 -42.26
CA GLY A 37 -43.62 -9.84 -41.12
C GLY A 37 -42.92 -10.11 -39.79
N LEU A 38 -42.49 -11.35 -39.55
CA LEU A 38 -41.74 -11.74 -38.36
C LEU A 38 -40.37 -11.04 -38.30
N LEU A 39 -39.65 -11.00 -39.42
CA LEU A 39 -38.35 -10.32 -39.51
C LEU A 39 -38.48 -8.82 -39.27
N GLY A 40 -39.51 -8.19 -39.84
CA GLY A 40 -39.83 -6.78 -39.62
C GLY A 40 -40.17 -6.49 -38.15
N ALA A 41 -40.99 -7.32 -37.52
CA ALA A 41 -41.32 -7.19 -36.09
C ALA A 41 -40.08 -7.33 -35.21
N LEU A 42 -39.18 -8.27 -35.53
CA LEU A 42 -37.93 -8.47 -34.80
C LEU A 42 -36.99 -7.26 -34.95
N LEU A 43 -36.89 -6.68 -36.15
CA LEU A 43 -36.14 -5.46 -36.41
C LEU A 43 -36.67 -4.26 -35.62
N VAL A 44 -37.99 -4.08 -35.58
CA VAL A 44 -38.62 -3.00 -34.80
C VAL A 44 -38.34 -3.19 -33.32
N TRP A 45 -38.47 -4.41 -32.80
CA TRP A 45 -38.14 -4.70 -31.40
C TRP A 45 -36.67 -4.42 -31.07
N GLN A 46 -35.77 -4.77 -31.98
CA GLN A 46 -34.34 -4.54 -31.82
C GLN A 46 -33.99 -3.04 -31.88
N ALA A 47 -34.64 -2.27 -32.75
CA ALA A 47 -34.51 -0.82 -32.82
C ALA A 47 -35.02 -0.13 -31.55
N VAL A 48 -36.17 -0.56 -31.01
CA VAL A 48 -36.70 -0.04 -29.74
C VAL A 48 -35.76 -0.36 -28.59
N ARG A 49 -35.21 -1.57 -28.54
CA ARG A 49 -34.22 -1.96 -27.52
C ARG A 49 -32.95 -1.13 -27.61
N LEU A 50 -32.45 -0.89 -28.83
CA LEU A 50 -31.28 -0.05 -29.06
C LEU A 50 -31.54 1.40 -28.64
N LEU A 51 -32.70 1.94 -29.02
CA LEU A 51 -33.13 3.27 -28.62
C LEU A 51 -33.23 3.39 -27.09
N TRP A 52 -33.77 2.38 -26.42
CA TRP A 52 -33.81 2.33 -24.96
C TRP A 52 -32.41 2.31 -24.35
N ALA A 53 -31.49 1.50 -24.88
CA ALA A 53 -30.11 1.46 -24.41
C ALA A 53 -29.34 2.78 -24.63
N LEU A 54 -29.72 3.55 -25.66
CA LEU A 54 -29.13 4.85 -25.95
C LEU A 54 -29.72 5.98 -25.09
N LEU A 55 -31.02 5.93 -24.79
CA LEU A 55 -31.72 6.92 -23.98
C LEU A 55 -31.55 6.69 -22.47
N THR A 56 -31.50 5.44 -22.01
CA THR A 56 -31.07 5.20 -20.62
C THR A 56 -29.60 5.51 -20.54
N PRO A 57 -29.17 6.53 -19.78
CA PRO A 57 -27.76 6.75 -19.58
C PRO A 57 -27.19 5.43 -19.08
N LEU A 58 -26.17 4.90 -19.77
CA LEU A 58 -25.33 3.84 -19.24
C LEU A 58 -24.98 4.31 -17.82
N SER A 59 -25.55 3.64 -16.81
CA SER A 59 -25.30 3.96 -15.41
C SER A 59 -23.78 4.12 -15.23
N PRO A 60 -23.31 5.05 -14.39
CA PRO A 60 -21.90 5.42 -14.35
C PRO A 60 -21.06 4.15 -14.33
N LEU A 61 -20.15 4.02 -15.31
CA LEU A 61 -19.29 2.86 -15.57
C LEU A 61 -18.41 2.61 -14.33
N GLY A 62 -19.00 2.05 -13.28
CA GLY A 62 -18.48 2.14 -11.92
C GLY A 62 -18.38 3.60 -11.45
N ALA A 63 -18.83 3.88 -10.23
CA ALA A 63 -18.20 4.98 -9.51
C ALA A 63 -16.73 4.58 -9.36
N TRP A 64 -15.83 5.17 -10.13
CA TRP A 64 -14.39 5.04 -9.86
C TRP A 64 -14.17 5.62 -8.47
N GLN A 65 -14.17 4.74 -7.48
CA GLN A 65 -13.78 5.04 -6.12
C GLN A 65 -12.28 4.79 -6.08
N PRO A 66 -11.45 5.81 -5.85
CA PRO A 66 -10.04 5.56 -5.58
C PRO A 66 -9.98 4.61 -4.40
N GLN A 67 -9.32 3.47 -4.57
CA GLN A 67 -9.08 2.54 -3.48
C GLN A 67 -8.42 3.32 -2.35
N ALA A 68 -9.18 3.61 -1.30
CA ALA A 68 -8.64 4.29 -0.13
C ALA A 68 -7.49 3.41 0.36
N ALA A 69 -6.30 3.99 0.50
CA ALA A 69 -5.16 3.27 1.03
C ALA A 69 -5.57 2.74 2.40
N VAL A 70 -5.62 1.42 2.55
CA VAL A 70 -5.87 0.78 3.85
C VAL A 70 -4.65 1.08 4.71
N ILE A 71 -4.76 2.17 5.46
CA ILE A 71 -3.77 2.57 6.44
C ILE A 71 -3.93 1.60 7.60
N ALA A 72 -3.02 0.61 7.64
CA ALA A 72 -2.90 -0.30 8.78
C ALA A 72 -2.84 0.51 10.08
N SER A 73 -3.52 0.01 11.10
CA SER A 73 -3.59 0.64 12.41
C SER A 73 -2.18 0.89 12.98
N PRO A 74 -2.01 1.87 13.89
CA PRO A 74 -0.71 2.14 14.51
C PRO A 74 -0.08 0.91 15.19
N ALA A 75 -0.90 -0.04 15.67
CA ALA A 75 -0.44 -1.29 16.27
C ALA A 75 0.10 -2.27 15.21
N GLU A 76 -0.60 -2.45 14.10
CA GLU A 76 -0.16 -3.31 12.98
C GLU A 76 1.12 -2.78 12.34
N ARG A 77 1.25 -1.46 12.19
CA ARG A 77 2.48 -0.83 11.69
C ARG A 77 3.67 -1.11 12.61
N ARG A 78 3.49 -1.00 13.92
CA ARG A 78 4.54 -1.34 14.90
C ARG A 78 4.93 -2.81 14.83
N ALA A 79 3.96 -3.72 14.70
CA ALA A 79 4.21 -5.15 14.55
C ALA A 79 5.04 -5.47 13.29
N LEU A 80 4.74 -4.81 12.17
CA LEU A 80 5.50 -4.95 10.91
C LEU A 80 6.95 -4.47 11.07
N PHE A 81 7.15 -3.31 11.69
CA PHE A 81 8.51 -2.80 11.91
C PHE A 81 9.31 -3.60 12.94
N SER A 82 8.66 -4.21 13.93
CA SER A 82 9.35 -5.14 14.84
C SER A 82 9.70 -6.48 14.21
N SER A 83 8.97 -6.89 13.17
CA SER A 83 9.24 -8.15 12.46
C SER A 83 10.34 -8.05 11.41
N LEU A 84 10.69 -6.82 11.03
CA LEU A 84 11.63 -6.55 9.96
C LEU A 84 12.91 -5.96 10.56
N ASP A 85 13.89 -6.81 10.85
CA ASP A 85 15.22 -6.38 11.27
C ASP A 85 16.07 -6.02 10.02
N PRO A 86 16.36 -4.73 9.76
CA PRO A 86 17.11 -4.32 8.58
C PRO A 86 18.60 -4.66 8.66
N PHE A 87 19.11 -4.92 9.87
CA PHE A 87 20.51 -5.26 10.13
C PHE A 87 20.74 -6.77 10.08
N PHE A 88 19.78 -7.56 10.53
CA PHE A 88 19.80 -9.03 10.48
C PHE A 88 18.71 -9.59 9.55
N ARG A 89 18.71 -9.12 8.30
CA ARG A 89 17.73 -9.53 7.26
C ARG A 89 17.73 -11.03 6.93
N SER A 90 18.70 -11.78 7.43
CA SER A 90 18.89 -13.20 7.21
C SER A 90 18.94 -13.98 8.52
N ASN A 91 17.87 -13.93 9.31
CA ASN A 91 17.56 -15.05 10.20
C ASN A 91 17.03 -16.24 9.35
N VAL A 92 17.80 -16.64 8.34
CA VAL A 92 17.79 -18.04 7.95
C VAL A 92 18.40 -18.73 9.16
N GLN A 93 17.57 -19.45 9.90
CA GLN A 93 17.98 -20.51 10.81
C GLN A 93 18.88 -21.51 10.05
N GLY A 94 20.13 -21.12 9.80
CA GLY A 94 21.29 -21.99 9.73
C GLY A 94 21.93 -22.00 11.11
N PRO A 95 22.66 -23.05 11.49
CA PRO A 95 23.04 -23.32 12.87
C PRO A 95 24.03 -22.28 13.42
N ALA A 96 23.53 -21.11 13.82
CA ALA A 96 24.30 -20.03 14.42
C ALA A 96 24.35 -20.23 15.94
N SER A 97 25.03 -21.30 16.32
CA SER A 97 25.76 -21.38 17.58
C SER A 97 26.95 -22.28 17.30
N ALA A 98 27.76 -21.89 16.31
CA ALA A 98 29.14 -22.35 16.28
C ALA A 98 29.77 -21.82 17.57
N THR A 99 30.21 -22.71 18.45
CA THR A 99 30.86 -22.32 19.69
C THR A 99 32.08 -21.46 19.35
N VAL A 100 32.25 -20.33 20.02
CA VAL A 100 33.44 -19.47 19.83
C VAL A 100 34.67 -20.32 20.12
N THR A 101 35.61 -20.39 19.18
CA THR A 101 36.79 -21.23 19.36
C THR A 101 37.62 -20.71 20.54
N SER A 102 38.04 -21.62 21.41
CA SER A 102 39.00 -21.36 22.49
C SER A 102 40.40 -21.88 22.15
N ALA A 103 40.61 -22.36 20.92
CA ALA A 103 41.96 -22.56 20.41
C ALA A 103 42.65 -21.20 20.43
N GLY A 104 43.83 -21.10 21.04
CA GLY A 104 44.61 -19.86 21.19
C GLY A 104 45.14 -19.32 19.85
N LEU A 105 44.23 -19.12 18.90
CA LEU A 105 44.42 -18.63 17.57
C LEU A 105 43.90 -17.20 17.51
N THR A 106 44.56 -16.38 16.71
CA THR A 106 44.16 -14.99 16.50
C THR A 106 43.95 -14.76 15.01
N LEU A 107 42.79 -14.22 14.65
CA LEU A 107 42.47 -13.88 13.27
C LEU A 107 42.87 -12.42 13.01
N PHE A 108 43.70 -12.21 12.01
CA PHE A 108 44.22 -10.88 11.62
C PHE A 108 43.59 -10.32 10.34
N GLY A 109 43.04 -11.18 9.49
CA GLY A 109 42.41 -10.73 8.26
C GLY A 109 41.64 -11.82 7.54
N VAL A 110 40.66 -11.40 6.77
CA VAL A 110 39.86 -12.26 5.90
C VAL A 110 39.82 -11.66 4.49
N ASN A 111 39.92 -12.52 3.48
CA ASN A 111 39.74 -12.16 2.09
C ASN A 111 38.64 -13.04 1.52
N LEU A 112 37.52 -12.41 1.11
CA LEU A 112 36.43 -13.09 0.44
C LEU A 112 36.64 -13.03 -1.06
N ASN A 113 36.55 -14.19 -1.72
CA ASN A 113 36.50 -14.28 -3.16
C ASN A 113 35.15 -14.83 -3.62
N GLU A 114 34.18 -13.92 -3.76
CA GLU A 114 32.81 -14.24 -4.17
C GLU A 114 32.73 -14.83 -5.58
N ALA A 115 33.71 -14.59 -6.46
CA ALA A 115 33.70 -15.04 -7.85
C ALA A 115 33.95 -16.55 -7.99
N THR A 116 34.74 -17.15 -7.09
CA THR A 116 35.08 -18.58 -7.10
C THR A 116 34.49 -19.35 -5.91
N GLY A 117 33.76 -18.67 -5.01
CA GLY A 117 33.20 -19.28 -3.80
C GLY A 117 34.28 -19.69 -2.79
N GLY A 118 35.47 -19.10 -2.90
CA GLY A 118 36.61 -19.34 -2.02
C GLY A 118 36.87 -18.16 -1.10
N GLY A 119 37.79 -18.34 -0.16
CA GLY A 119 38.32 -17.28 0.69
C GLY A 119 39.64 -17.70 1.31
N SER A 120 40.41 -16.73 1.77
CA SER A 120 41.60 -16.98 2.59
C SER A 120 41.55 -16.15 3.86
N ALA A 121 42.19 -16.67 4.90
CA ALA A 121 42.26 -16.03 6.20
C ALA A 121 43.70 -16.00 6.69
N ILE A 122 44.09 -14.88 7.30
CA ILE A 122 45.38 -14.71 7.94
C ILE A 122 45.19 -15.01 9.42
N ILE A 123 45.75 -16.12 9.87
CA ILE A 123 45.57 -16.66 11.23
C ILE A 123 46.97 -16.83 11.84
N ALA A 124 47.17 -16.37 13.07
CA ALA A 124 48.33 -16.75 13.85
C ALA A 124 48.02 -17.92 14.78
N GLY A 125 48.96 -18.85 14.84
CA GLY A 125 48.99 -19.93 15.81
C GLY A 125 49.29 -19.43 17.23
N GLU A 126 49.32 -20.37 18.18
CA GLU A 126 49.78 -20.11 19.56
C GLU A 126 51.26 -19.68 19.61
N ASP A 127 52.02 -20.00 18.55
CA ASP A 127 53.39 -19.57 18.31
C ASP A 127 53.51 -18.10 17.84
N GLY A 128 52.38 -17.43 17.58
CA GLY A 128 52.33 -16.05 17.12
C GLY A 128 52.74 -15.84 15.64
N VAL A 129 52.98 -16.92 14.88
CA VAL A 129 53.37 -16.83 13.47
C VAL A 129 52.12 -16.67 12.60
N GLN A 130 52.01 -15.54 11.90
CA GLN A 130 50.88 -15.27 11.00
C GLN A 130 51.08 -15.99 9.65
N ASN A 131 50.15 -16.87 9.30
CA ASN A 131 50.10 -17.56 8.02
C ASN A 131 48.76 -17.34 7.32
N SER A 132 48.77 -17.44 5.98
CA SER A 132 47.56 -17.36 5.16
C SER A 132 47.08 -18.77 4.82
N TYR A 133 45.82 -19.06 5.14
CA TYR A 133 45.17 -20.36 4.91
C TYR A 133 43.97 -20.18 3.97
N ALA A 134 43.82 -21.08 2.99
CA ALA A 134 42.64 -21.12 2.13
C ALA A 134 41.54 -22.02 2.70
N VAL A 135 40.29 -21.83 2.28
CA VAL A 135 39.18 -22.71 2.67
C VAL A 135 39.53 -24.16 2.30
N GLY A 136 39.51 -25.04 3.29
CA GLY A 136 39.89 -26.45 3.20
C GLY A 136 41.26 -26.79 3.81
N ASP A 137 42.11 -25.79 4.05
CA ASP A 137 43.44 -25.99 4.62
C ASP A 137 43.39 -26.32 6.12
N GLU A 138 44.40 -27.05 6.58
CA GLU A 138 44.59 -27.39 7.99
C GLU A 138 45.43 -26.30 8.68
N ILE A 139 44.85 -25.66 9.69
CA ILE A 139 45.44 -24.53 10.43
C ILE A 139 46.28 -25.05 11.61
N ALA A 140 45.78 -26.10 12.27
CA ALA A 140 46.41 -26.78 13.40
C ALA A 140 46.01 -28.27 13.37
N PRO A 141 46.70 -29.17 14.09
CA PRO A 141 46.40 -30.60 14.05
C PRO A 141 44.93 -30.92 14.31
N GLY A 142 44.22 -31.38 13.28
CA GLY A 142 42.78 -31.71 13.33
C GLY A 142 41.82 -30.51 13.24
N LEU A 143 42.30 -29.32 12.88
CA LEU A 143 41.51 -28.09 12.76
C LEU A 143 41.61 -27.52 11.34
N LYS A 144 40.48 -27.50 10.62
CA LYS A 144 40.43 -27.05 9.22
C LYS A 144 39.61 -25.78 9.03
N LEU A 145 39.99 -24.97 8.05
CA LEU A 145 39.20 -23.81 7.65
C LEU A 145 37.98 -24.26 6.84
N ALA A 146 36.80 -24.27 7.45
CA ALA A 146 35.55 -24.70 6.80
C ALA A 146 34.92 -23.60 5.93
N GLY A 147 35.15 -22.33 6.29
CA GLY A 147 34.61 -21.19 5.56
C GLY A 147 35.11 -19.86 6.08
N VAL A 148 35.01 -18.83 5.24
CA VAL A 148 35.39 -17.45 5.57
C VAL A 148 34.14 -16.58 5.49
N ALA A 149 33.82 -15.88 6.56
CA ALA A 149 32.78 -14.86 6.62
C ALA A 149 33.41 -13.47 6.73
N PHE A 150 32.57 -12.44 6.75
CA PHE A 150 33.01 -11.05 6.67
C PHE A 150 33.85 -10.59 7.88
N ASP A 151 33.48 -11.03 9.08
CA ASP A 151 34.07 -10.63 10.37
C ASP A 151 34.68 -11.81 11.16
N HIS A 152 34.45 -13.04 10.69
CA HIS A 152 34.87 -14.27 11.35
C HIS A 152 35.17 -15.37 10.34
N VAL A 153 35.87 -16.41 10.80
CA VAL A 153 36.07 -17.65 10.05
C VAL A 153 35.42 -18.82 10.76
N LEU A 154 34.92 -19.78 9.98
CA LEU A 154 34.40 -21.04 10.50
C LEU A 154 35.49 -22.09 10.44
N LEU A 155 35.79 -22.70 11.57
CA LEU A 155 36.71 -23.81 11.71
C LEU A 155 35.94 -25.10 11.94
N ASP A 156 36.48 -26.20 11.43
CA ASP A 156 35.98 -27.54 11.70
C ASP A 156 37.02 -28.33 12.47
N ARG A 157 36.64 -28.79 13.67
CA ARG A 157 37.43 -29.71 14.50
C ARG A 157 36.73 -31.06 14.56
N GLY A 158 37.05 -31.95 13.61
CA GLY A 158 36.50 -33.30 13.58
C GLY A 158 34.97 -33.37 13.46
N GLY A 159 34.34 -32.41 12.76
CA GLY A 159 32.90 -32.31 12.57
C GLY A 159 32.20 -31.27 13.45
N ALA A 160 32.88 -30.73 14.46
CA ALA A 160 32.38 -29.64 15.29
C ALA A 160 32.75 -28.28 14.67
N ARG A 161 31.74 -27.47 14.34
CA ARG A 161 31.92 -26.12 13.79
C ARG A 161 32.14 -25.10 14.89
N GLU A 162 33.27 -24.41 14.82
CA GLU A 162 33.64 -23.31 15.72
C GLU A 162 33.83 -22.02 14.93
N SER A 163 33.63 -20.87 15.56
CA SER A 163 33.86 -19.55 14.93
C SER A 163 35.01 -18.82 15.61
N LEU A 164 35.96 -18.30 14.81
CA LEU A 164 37.03 -17.40 15.25
C LEU A 164 36.80 -16.01 14.69
N PHE A 165 36.70 -15.01 15.56
CA PHE A 165 36.45 -13.61 15.20
C PHE A 165 37.76 -12.84 15.02
N LEU A 166 37.72 -11.80 14.19
CA LEU A 166 38.84 -10.90 13.92
C LEU A 166 39.26 -10.16 15.21
N ASP A 167 40.56 -10.08 15.48
CA ASP A 167 41.07 -9.29 16.61
C ASP A 167 40.92 -7.79 16.31
N GLN A 168 39.88 -7.18 16.88
CA GLN A 168 39.60 -5.76 16.78
C GLN A 168 40.05 -4.98 18.02
N SER A 169 40.95 -5.55 18.83
CA SER A 169 41.42 -4.96 20.09
C SER A 169 42.44 -3.84 19.85
N VAL A 170 42.07 -2.83 19.07
CA VAL A 170 42.65 -1.50 19.25
C VAL A 170 41.93 -0.91 20.46
N GLU A 171 42.68 -0.51 21.48
CA GLU A 171 42.12 0.22 22.61
C GLU A 171 41.46 1.48 22.06
N ALA A 172 40.13 1.44 21.96
CA ALA A 172 39.36 2.60 21.56
C ALA A 172 39.79 3.74 22.48
N PRO A 173 40.17 4.92 21.97
CA PRO A 173 40.38 6.07 22.81
C PRO A 173 39.15 6.16 23.70
N VAL A 174 39.35 5.97 25.00
CA VAL A 174 38.30 6.07 25.99
C VAL A 174 37.71 7.45 25.81
N ALA A 175 36.59 7.51 25.08
CA ALA A 175 35.78 8.69 25.03
C ALA A 175 35.39 8.93 26.48
N ASN A 176 35.91 10.02 27.02
CA ASN A 176 35.60 10.56 28.34
C ASN A 176 34.13 10.22 28.65
N PRO A 177 33.83 9.52 29.76
CA PRO A 177 32.49 8.97 29.99
C PRO A 177 31.48 10.06 29.69
N ALA A 178 30.64 9.79 28.69
CA ALA A 178 29.59 10.70 28.30
C ALA A 178 28.89 11.14 29.58
N ALA A 179 28.77 12.46 29.76
CA ALA A 179 27.92 13.03 30.79
C ALA A 179 26.62 12.22 30.83
N PRO A 180 26.11 11.86 32.02
CA PRO A 180 24.94 11.00 32.15
C PRO A 180 23.90 11.43 31.12
N LEU A 181 23.54 10.51 30.22
CA LEU A 181 22.40 10.69 29.35
C LEU A 181 21.27 11.22 30.24
N PRO A 182 20.56 12.29 29.83
CA PRO A 182 19.34 12.68 30.52
C PRO A 182 18.52 11.41 30.71
N ALA A 183 18.06 11.17 31.94
CA ALA A 183 17.20 10.05 32.25
C ALA A 183 16.16 9.88 31.13
N PRO A 184 15.78 8.63 30.77
CA PRO A 184 14.68 8.43 29.83
C PRO A 184 13.56 9.35 30.31
N THR A 185 13.23 10.33 29.47
CA THR A 185 12.06 11.18 29.71
C THR A 185 10.97 10.18 30.04
N PRO A 186 10.32 10.27 31.22
CA PRO A 186 9.36 9.27 31.63
C PRO A 186 8.48 9.03 30.43
N GLU A 187 8.39 7.75 30.02
CA GLU A 187 7.31 7.32 29.16
C GLU A 187 6.08 8.04 29.70
N ILE A 188 5.44 8.83 28.84
CA ILE A 188 4.11 9.34 29.12
C ILE A 188 3.26 8.09 29.16
N GLY A 189 3.26 7.44 30.32
CA GLY A 189 2.31 6.44 30.70
C GLY A 189 0.97 7.08 30.48
N SER A 190 0.17 6.41 29.65
CA SER A 190 -1.27 6.29 29.79
C SER A 190 -1.88 7.37 30.69
N ALA A 191 -1.99 8.59 30.18
CA ALA A 191 -3.06 9.46 30.61
C ALA A 191 -4.33 8.94 29.95
N SER A 192 -4.97 7.98 30.61
CA SER A 192 -6.42 7.88 30.59
C SER A 192 -6.98 9.23 31.06
N GLY A 193 -7.15 10.13 30.10
CA GLY A 193 -7.73 11.45 30.22
C GLY A 193 -8.17 11.87 28.84
N GLY A 194 -9.44 11.59 28.52
CA GLY A 194 -9.98 11.62 27.18
C GLY A 194 -9.75 12.94 26.43
N ALA A 195 -8.99 12.86 25.36
CA ALA A 195 -9.17 13.66 24.17
C ALA A 195 -8.82 12.76 22.99
N SER A 196 -9.82 12.46 22.17
CA SER A 196 -9.76 11.56 21.04
C SER A 196 -8.47 11.71 20.22
N ALA A 197 -7.59 10.71 20.30
CA ALA A 197 -6.52 10.49 19.34
C ALA A 197 -7.07 9.81 18.08
N SER A 198 -8.20 10.30 17.58
CA SER A 198 -8.48 10.25 16.16
C SER A 198 -7.57 11.31 15.54
N GLY A 199 -6.72 10.92 14.58
CA GLY A 199 -6.05 11.84 13.67
C GLY A 199 -7.05 12.54 12.75
N GLU A 200 -8.11 13.09 13.35
CA GLU A 200 -9.12 13.89 12.68
C GLU A 200 -8.52 15.26 12.47
N MET A 201 -8.14 15.49 11.23
CA MET A 201 -7.76 16.80 10.72
C MET A 201 -9.01 17.69 10.69
N THR A 202 -9.45 18.14 11.87
CA THR A 202 -10.59 19.03 11.99
C THR A 202 -10.17 20.45 11.58
N PRO A 203 -11.08 21.25 11.01
CA PRO A 203 -10.77 22.65 10.69
C PRO A 203 -10.37 23.47 11.92
N ALA A 204 -10.93 23.15 13.09
CA ALA A 204 -10.58 23.80 14.35
C ALA A 204 -9.13 23.48 14.76
N ALA A 205 -8.70 22.23 14.62
CA ALA A 205 -7.33 21.82 14.89
C ALA A 205 -6.32 22.50 13.95
N ILE A 206 -6.65 22.67 12.66
CA ILE A 206 -5.77 23.42 11.74
C ILE A 206 -5.69 24.90 12.12
N LYS A 207 -6.83 25.54 12.43
CA LYS A 207 -6.84 26.97 12.81
C LYS A 207 -6.08 27.25 14.10
N ALA A 208 -6.07 26.31 15.05
CA ALA A 208 -5.35 26.44 16.30
C ALA A 208 -3.87 25.99 16.20
N GLY A 209 -3.57 25.04 15.32
CA GLY A 209 -2.24 24.41 15.21
C GLY A 209 -1.36 24.93 14.07
N VAL A 210 -1.88 25.82 13.22
CA VAL A 210 -1.15 26.41 12.08
C VAL A 210 -1.30 27.93 12.09
N GLY A 211 -0.19 28.63 12.26
CA GLY A 211 -0.09 30.07 12.10
C GLY A 211 0.07 30.45 10.63
N PHE A 212 -0.69 31.42 10.17
CA PHE A 212 -0.64 31.97 8.81
C PHE A 212 -0.17 33.42 8.86
N ALA A 213 0.93 33.73 8.17
CA ALA A 213 1.45 35.10 8.07
C ALA A 213 1.64 35.48 6.60
N PRO A 214 1.15 36.65 6.15
CA PRO A 214 1.33 37.08 4.75
C PRO A 214 2.82 37.36 4.48
N ARG A 215 3.32 36.83 3.35
CA ARG A 215 4.65 37.16 2.82
C ARG A 215 4.51 38.30 1.84
N THR A 216 5.12 39.44 2.15
CA THR A 216 5.13 40.63 1.29
C THR A 216 6.51 40.83 0.70
N GLU A 217 6.58 40.99 -0.61
CA GLU A 217 7.81 41.25 -1.36
C GLU A 217 7.55 42.42 -2.32
N ASN A 218 8.40 43.45 -2.28
CA ASN A 218 8.24 44.69 -3.06
C ASN A 218 6.85 45.35 -2.93
N GLY A 219 6.26 45.29 -1.72
CA GLY A 219 4.95 45.87 -1.44
C GLY A 219 3.75 45.07 -1.97
N ARG A 220 3.96 43.86 -2.50
CA ARG A 220 2.90 42.95 -2.95
C ARG A 220 2.92 41.66 -2.14
N VAL A 221 1.74 41.12 -1.83
CA VAL A 221 1.64 39.82 -1.16
C VAL A 221 1.95 38.72 -2.17
N THR A 222 3.00 37.94 -1.92
CA THR A 222 3.47 36.87 -2.82
C THR A 222 3.08 35.47 -2.33
N GLY A 223 2.60 35.35 -1.10
CA GLY A 223 2.10 34.09 -0.53
C GLY A 223 1.80 34.18 0.96
N ILE A 224 1.58 33.02 1.58
CA ILE A 224 1.32 32.89 3.02
C ILE A 224 2.35 31.95 3.63
N VAL A 225 3.16 32.45 4.55
CA VAL A 225 4.08 31.62 5.34
C VAL A 225 3.27 30.84 6.37
N VAL A 226 3.52 29.53 6.44
CA VAL A 226 2.92 28.66 7.46
C VAL A 226 3.93 28.28 8.53
N GLN A 227 3.49 28.35 9.78
CA GLN A 227 4.29 28.03 10.96
C GLN A 227 3.50 27.12 11.91
N PRO A 228 4.13 26.17 12.59
CA PRO A 228 3.45 25.38 13.61
C PRO A 228 3.05 26.27 14.80
N GLN A 229 1.85 26.06 15.33
CA GLN A 229 1.38 26.65 16.58
C GLN A 229 0.99 25.53 17.57
N GLY A 230 1.11 25.79 18.87
CA GLY A 230 0.83 24.81 19.92
C GLY A 230 1.76 23.60 19.86
N ASP A 231 1.18 22.40 19.88
CA ASP A 231 1.89 21.11 19.82
C ASP A 231 2.34 20.71 18.39
N GLY A 232 1.96 21.50 17.38
CA GLY A 232 2.29 21.28 15.97
C GLY A 232 1.74 19.96 15.39
N ALA A 233 0.80 19.30 16.06
CA ALA A 233 0.27 18.01 15.61
C ALA A 233 -0.52 18.16 14.30
N ALA A 234 -1.41 19.16 14.23
CA ALA A 234 -2.18 19.47 13.02
C ALA A 234 -1.27 19.93 11.86
N PHE A 235 -0.23 20.69 12.15
CA PHE A 235 0.75 21.15 11.17
C PHE A 235 1.48 19.99 10.49
N ARG A 236 1.98 19.02 11.28
CA ARG A 236 2.65 17.82 10.77
C ARG A 236 1.69 16.88 10.05
N ALA A 237 0.48 16.70 10.59
CA ALA A 237 -0.55 15.85 9.98
C ALA A 237 -1.01 16.40 8.62
N ALA A 238 -0.91 17.72 8.39
CA ALA A 238 -1.19 18.35 7.10
C ALA A 238 -0.05 18.21 6.07
N GLY A 239 1.09 17.63 6.46
CA GLY A 239 2.27 17.47 5.59
C GLY A 239 3.06 18.76 5.35
N LEU A 240 2.76 19.82 6.11
CA LEU A 240 3.45 21.11 6.05
C LEU A 240 4.79 21.06 6.80
N ARG A 241 5.75 21.87 6.36
CA ARG A 241 7.05 22.05 7.01
C ARG A 241 7.26 23.51 7.42
N PRO A 242 7.95 23.79 8.54
CA PRO A 242 8.17 25.16 8.97
C PRO A 242 8.90 25.96 7.87
N GLY A 243 8.38 27.14 7.55
CA GLY A 243 8.92 27.99 6.48
C GLY A 243 8.36 27.71 5.08
N ASP A 244 7.44 26.75 4.95
CA ASP A 244 6.64 26.57 3.75
C ASP A 244 5.84 27.85 3.43
N VAL A 245 5.76 28.22 2.15
CA VAL A 245 5.02 29.39 1.68
C VAL A 245 3.95 28.97 0.68
N ILE A 246 2.67 29.13 1.05
CA ILE A 246 1.54 28.83 0.17
C ILE A 246 1.48 29.89 -0.93
N ARG A 247 1.62 29.47 -2.19
CA ARG A 247 1.50 30.32 -3.37
C ARG A 247 0.13 30.24 -4.03
N SER A 248 -0.50 29.06 -3.97
CA SER A 248 -1.85 28.87 -4.53
C SER A 248 -2.69 27.90 -3.71
N VAL A 249 -4.01 28.07 -3.80
CA VAL A 249 -5.04 27.26 -3.12
C VAL A 249 -6.11 26.90 -4.15
N GLY A 250 -6.34 25.61 -4.36
CA GLY A 250 -7.36 25.14 -5.31
C GLY A 250 -7.13 25.68 -6.74
N GLY A 251 -5.87 25.92 -7.11
CA GLY A 251 -5.48 26.52 -8.39
C GLY A 251 -5.62 28.05 -8.47
N ARG A 252 -6.01 28.74 -7.39
CA ARG A 252 -6.02 30.21 -7.32
C ARG A 252 -4.77 30.72 -6.63
N ALA A 253 -4.00 31.57 -7.31
CA ALA A 253 -2.82 32.20 -6.74
C ALA A 253 -3.20 33.19 -5.63
N ILE A 254 -2.41 33.24 -4.56
CA ILE A 254 -2.57 34.21 -3.49
C ILE A 254 -1.79 35.47 -3.87
N GLY A 255 -2.51 36.58 -4.08
CA GLY A 255 -1.91 37.87 -4.45
C GLY A 255 -2.23 39.01 -3.49
N SER A 256 -3.10 38.78 -2.51
CA SER A 256 -3.57 39.80 -1.56
C SER A 256 -3.80 39.25 -0.16
N ALA A 257 -3.78 40.13 0.85
CA ALA A 257 -4.14 39.77 2.23
C ALA A 257 -5.60 39.30 2.36
N SER A 258 -6.50 39.79 1.50
CA SER A 258 -7.89 39.31 1.40
C SER A 258 -7.99 37.85 0.95
N ASP A 259 -7.13 37.41 0.04
CA ASP A 259 -7.09 36.01 -0.41
C ASP A 259 -6.63 35.08 0.71
N ALA A 260 -5.70 35.55 1.55
CA ALA A 260 -5.24 34.82 2.73
C ALA A 260 -6.34 34.67 3.78
N ALA A 261 -7.11 35.72 4.05
CA ALA A 261 -8.28 35.64 4.93
C ALA A 261 -9.37 34.73 4.35
N ALA A 262 -9.57 34.76 3.02
CA ALA A 262 -10.51 33.87 2.34
C ALA A 262 -10.12 32.39 2.45
N LEU A 263 -8.82 32.06 2.36
CA LEU A 263 -8.30 30.71 2.61
C LEU A 263 -8.65 30.23 4.02
N ALA A 264 -8.41 31.07 5.03
CA ALA A 264 -8.71 30.74 6.42
C ALA A 264 -10.20 30.40 6.64
N ASN A 265 -11.08 31.05 5.85
CA ASN A 265 -12.53 30.83 5.87
C ASN A 265 -12.98 29.65 5.02
N GLN A 266 -12.19 29.23 4.03
CA GLN A 266 -12.46 28.06 3.18
C GLN A 266 -12.13 26.72 3.86
N LEU A 267 -11.40 26.73 4.98
CA LEU A 267 -11.20 25.57 5.86
C LEU A 267 -12.54 25.18 6.51
N THR A 268 -13.38 24.45 5.77
CA THR A 268 -14.67 23.92 6.20
C THR A 268 -14.61 22.40 6.41
N PRO A 269 -15.37 21.83 7.36
CA PRO A 269 -15.34 20.39 7.62
C PRO A 269 -15.75 19.60 6.36
N GLY A 270 -14.98 18.57 6.00
CA GLY A 270 -15.21 17.76 4.80
C GLY A 270 -14.61 18.32 3.50
N ALA A 271 -13.97 19.49 3.52
CA ALA A 271 -13.34 20.05 2.33
C ALA A 271 -11.96 19.41 2.06
N ARG A 272 -11.68 19.15 0.77
CA ARG A 272 -10.35 18.80 0.28
C ARG A 272 -9.72 20.05 -0.33
N ILE A 273 -8.59 20.48 0.23
CA ILE A 273 -7.89 21.68 -0.19
C ILE A 273 -6.56 21.26 -0.82
N ALA A 274 -6.39 21.57 -2.11
CA ALA A 274 -5.11 21.45 -2.78
C ALA A 274 -4.33 22.76 -2.61
N LEU A 275 -3.09 22.68 -2.15
CA LEU A 275 -2.19 23.80 -1.92
C LEU A 275 -0.95 23.62 -2.78
N GLU A 276 -0.43 24.70 -3.36
CA GLU A 276 0.93 24.71 -3.88
C GLU A 276 1.82 25.49 -2.92
N VAL A 277 2.86 24.82 -2.46
CA VAL A 277 3.72 25.28 -1.38
C VAL A 277 5.15 25.41 -1.87
N GLU A 278 5.73 26.59 -1.75
CA GLU A 278 7.16 26.82 -1.94
C GLU A 278 7.91 26.36 -0.68
N ARG A 279 8.78 25.38 -0.86
CA ARG A 279 9.64 24.80 0.16
C ARG A 279 11.09 25.01 -0.25
N GLY A 280 11.72 26.04 0.32
CA GLY A 280 13.04 26.48 -0.14
C GLY A 280 12.96 26.98 -1.58
N ALA A 281 13.63 26.29 -2.52
CA ALA A 281 13.65 26.66 -3.94
C ALA A 281 12.66 25.85 -4.82
N SER A 282 11.86 24.95 -4.23
CA SER A 282 10.97 24.04 -4.97
C SER A 282 9.51 24.28 -4.65
N VAL A 283 8.63 24.20 -5.65
CA VAL A 283 7.17 24.26 -5.47
C VAL A 283 6.63 22.83 -5.41
N VAL A 284 5.93 22.50 -4.32
CA VAL A 284 5.42 21.16 -4.01
C VAL A 284 3.91 21.22 -3.83
N PRO A 285 3.13 20.37 -4.50
CA PRO A 285 1.70 20.25 -4.25
C PRO A 285 1.45 19.49 -2.94
N VAL A 286 0.62 20.06 -2.07
CA VAL A 286 0.21 19.49 -0.78
C VAL A 286 -1.32 19.44 -0.73
N ALA A 287 -1.90 18.27 -0.44
CA ALA A 287 -3.35 18.11 -0.31
C ALA A 287 -3.73 17.88 1.15
N ILE A 288 -4.61 18.75 1.66
CA ILE A 288 -5.16 18.65 3.02
C ILE A 288 -6.60 18.13 2.93
N PHE A 289 -6.91 17.14 3.76
CA PHE A 289 -8.25 16.56 3.88
C PHE A 289 -8.83 16.92 5.25
N LEU A 290 -9.87 17.74 5.26
CA LEU A 290 -10.55 18.10 6.49
C LEU A 290 -11.64 17.07 6.79
N THR A 291 -11.61 16.46 7.97
CA THR A 291 -12.68 15.55 8.38
C THR A 291 -13.95 16.34 8.72
N LYS A 292 -15.12 15.76 8.40
CA LYS A 292 -16.40 16.27 8.88
C LYS A 292 -16.54 15.78 10.32
N GLN A 293 -16.68 16.72 11.27
CA GLN A 293 -17.08 16.36 12.64
C GLN A 293 -18.49 15.78 12.64
#